data_AF-A0A1L7AFN7-F1
#
_entry.id   AF-A0A1L7AFN7-F1
#
_cell.length_a   1.000
_cell.length_b   1.000
_cell.length_c   1.000
_cell.angle_alpha   90.00
_cell.angle_beta   90.00
_cell.angle_gamma   90.00
#
_symmetry.space_group_name_H-M   'P 1'
#
loop_
_entity.id
_entity.type
_entity.pdbx_description
1 polymer ?
#
loop_
_entity_poly.entity_id
_entity_poly.type
_entity_poly.pdbx_seq_one_letter_code
_entity_poly.pdbx_strand_id
1 'polypeptide(L)' 'MAAPERRLTEGQRAYEAKRAAKAGMSLEKWLASREREREAAKPAAPVAVKPQGKARAFFSKLMEKANKPIG' A
#
# COMPACT_ATOMS: atom_id res chain seq x y z
N MET A 1 -22.14 -9.65 -6.66
CA MET A 1 -22.04 -8.45 -5.81
C MET A 1 -20.79 -7.69 -6.24
N ALA A 2 -20.92 -6.62 -7.02
CA ALA A 2 -19.77 -5.81 -7.45
C ALA A 2 -19.14 -5.15 -6.21
N ALA A 3 -17.83 -5.29 -6.04
CA ALA A 3 -17.12 -4.61 -4.95
C ALA A 3 -17.32 -3.10 -5.12
N PRO A 4 -17.68 -2.35 -4.07
CA PRO A 4 -17.88 -0.92 -4.19
C PRO A 4 -16.60 -0.34 -4.78
N GLU A 5 -16.72 0.40 -5.88
CA GLU A 5 -15.68 1.30 -6.35
C GLU A 5 -15.06 1.94 -5.11
N ARG A 6 -13.85 1.51 -4.77
CA ARG A 6 -13.19 1.93 -3.54
C ARG A 6 -12.79 3.37 -3.78
N ARG A 7 -13.71 4.30 -3.49
CA ARG A 7 -13.45 5.74 -3.57
C ARG A 7 -12.20 6.00 -2.74
N LEU A 8 -11.10 6.25 -3.45
CA LEU A 8 -9.81 6.56 -2.84
C LEU A 8 -10.01 7.78 -1.94
N THR A 9 -9.48 7.72 -0.72
CA THR A 9 -9.49 8.89 0.17
C THR A 9 -8.70 10.03 -0.48
N GLU A 10 -8.97 11.29 -0.11
CA GLU A 10 -8.24 12.44 -0.69
C GLU A 10 -6.73 12.30 -0.56
N GLY A 11 -6.25 11.79 0.58
CA GLY A 11 -4.82 11.51 0.78
C GLY A 11 -4.27 10.44 -0.17
N GLN A 12 -5.03 9.38 -0.46
CA GLN A 12 -4.64 8.38 -1.45
C GLN A 12 -4.66 8.93 -2.87
N ARG A 13 -5.65 9.79 -3.18
CA ARG A 13 -5.77 10.45 -4.48
C ARG A 13 -4.58 11.36 -4.76
N ALA A 14 -4.15 12.14 -3.77
CA ALA A 14 -2.96 12.99 -3.86
C ALA A 14 -1.67 12.17 -4.03
N TYR A 15 -1.57 11.02 -3.37
CA TYR A 15 -0.44 10.11 -3.52
C TYR A 15 -0.36 9.51 -4.93
N GLU A 16 -1.48 9.04 -5.46
CA GLU A 16 -1.59 8.50 -6.82
C GLU A 16 -1.38 9.59 -7.88
N ALA A 17 -1.84 10.82 -7.64
CA ALA A 17 -1.62 11.95 -8.54
C ALA A 17 -0.13 12.28 -8.72
N LYS A 18 0.66 12.20 -7.64
CA LYS A 18 2.13 12.36 -7.72
C LYS A 18 2.78 11.27 -8.60
N ARG A 19 2.24 10.06 -8.56
CA ARG A 19 2.73 8.92 -9.36
C ARG A 19 2.31 9.06 -10.83
N ALA A 20 1.07 9.47 -11.07
CA ALA A 20 0.55 9.77 -12.39
C ALA A 20 1.38 10.88 -13.06
N ALA A 21 1.67 11.98 -12.34
CA ALA A 21 2.56 13.04 -12.79
C ALA A 21 3.98 12.53 -13.09
N LYS A 22 4.54 11.65 -12.25
CA LYS A 22 5.85 11.03 -12.49
C LYS A 22 5.87 10.18 -13.77
N ALA A 23 4.75 9.51 -14.07
CA ALA A 23 4.61 8.71 -15.28
C ALA A 23 4.15 9.54 -16.50
N GLY A 24 4.00 10.85 -16.36
CA GLY A 24 3.57 11.76 -17.44
C GLY A 24 2.13 11.53 -17.90
N MET A 25 1.27 11.00 -17.03
CA MET A 25 -0.13 10.68 -17.37
C MET A 25 -1.13 11.26 -16.37
N SER A 26 -2.39 11.36 -16.77
CA SER A 26 -3.47 11.82 -15.88
C SER A 26 -3.79 10.76 -14.81
N LEU A 27 -4.32 11.21 -13.67
CA LEU A 27 -4.67 10.35 -12.55
C LEU A 27 -5.62 9.21 -12.95
N GLU A 28 -6.64 9.50 -13.74
CA GLU A 28 -7.61 8.48 -14.18
C GLU A 28 -6.95 7.41 -15.05
N LYS A 29 -6.06 7.83 -15.95
CA LYS A 29 -5.31 6.91 -16.82
C LYS A 29 -4.31 6.06 -16.03
N TRP A 30 -3.68 6.65 -15.00
CA TRP A 30 -2.82 5.95 -14.05
C TRP A 30 -3.58 4.86 -13.27
N LEU A 31 -4.76 5.20 -12.74
CA LEU A 31 -5.60 4.26 -12.00
C LEU A 31 -6.09 3.11 -12.89
N ALA A 32 -6.57 3.41 -14.10
CA ALA A 32 -7.01 2.40 -15.06
C ALA A 32 -5.87 1.47 -15.51
N SER A 33 -4.66 2.02 -15.72
CA SER A 33 -3.47 1.21 -16.06
C SER A 33 -3.12 0.26 -14.91
N ARG A 34 -3.12 0.75 -13.67
CA ARG A 34 -2.84 -0.06 -12.49
C ARG A 34 -3.87 -1.15 -12.25
N GLU A 35 -5.15 -0.87 -12.49
CA GLU A 35 -6.21 -1.86 -12.36
C GLU A 35 -6.01 -3.00 -13.37
N ARG A 36 -5.69 -2.65 -14.62
CA ARG A 36 -5.34 -3.62 -15.67
C ARG A 36 -4.11 -4.45 -15.33
N GLU A 37 -3.07 -3.84 -14.74
CA GLU A 37 -1.92 -4.56 -14.19
C GLU A 37 -2.30 -5.47 -13.02
N ARG A 38 -3.22 -5.04 -12.15
CA ARG A 38 -3.68 -5.81 -10.99
C ARG A 38 -4.51 -7.02 -11.41
N GLU A 39 -5.24 -6.92 -12.52
CA GLU A 39 -5.97 -8.03 -13.12
C GLU A 39 -5.05 -8.98 -13.88
N ALA A 40 -4.07 -8.46 -14.62
CA ALA A 40 -3.06 -9.26 -15.30
C ALA A 40 -2.07 -9.95 -14.33
N ALA A 41 -1.84 -9.38 -13.15
CA ALA A 41 -0.97 -9.94 -12.10
C ALA A 41 -1.66 -10.97 -11.19
N LYS A 42 -2.90 -11.41 -11.49
CA LYS A 42 -3.49 -12.60 -10.87
C LYS A 42 -3.07 -13.84 -11.69
N PRO A 43 -1.81 -14.31 -11.59
CA PRO A 43 -1.42 -15.13 -10.45
C PRO A 43 0.03 -14.86 -9.99
N ALA A 44 0.25 -13.75 -9.30
CA ALA A 44 1.28 -13.66 -8.28
C ALA A 44 0.85 -12.54 -7.35
N ALA A 45 0.34 -12.91 -6.17
CA ALA A 45 0.46 -12.01 -5.04
C ALA A 45 1.90 -11.47 -5.07
N PRO A 46 2.14 -10.15 -5.05
CA PRO A 46 3.47 -9.67 -4.72
C PRO A 46 3.72 -10.34 -3.39
N VAL A 47 4.66 -11.30 -3.38
CA VAL A 47 5.13 -11.92 -2.16
C VAL A 47 5.42 -10.71 -1.30
N ALA A 48 4.56 -10.47 -0.31
CA ALA A 48 4.83 -9.49 0.71
C ALA A 48 6.15 -10.01 1.23
N VAL A 49 7.24 -9.36 0.84
CA VAL A 49 8.56 -9.68 1.31
C VAL A 49 8.40 -9.42 2.78
N LYS A 50 8.09 -10.49 3.54
CA LYS A 50 7.93 -10.45 4.99
C LYS A 50 9.15 -9.68 5.42
N PRO A 51 9.02 -8.44 5.94
CA PRO A 51 10.16 -7.57 6.08
C PRO A 51 11.16 -8.31 6.96
N GLN A 52 12.23 -8.76 6.31
CA GLN A 52 13.05 -9.86 6.79
C GLN A 52 13.73 -9.39 8.07
N GLY A 53 13.39 -10.02 9.20
CA GLY A 53 14.00 -9.84 10.52
C GLY A 53 13.86 -8.46 11.18
N LYS A 54 14.25 -7.38 10.50
CA LYS A 54 14.44 -6.05 11.08
C LYS A 54 13.14 -5.35 11.48
N ALA A 55 12.10 -5.41 10.65
CA ALA A 55 10.81 -4.81 11.01
C ALA A 55 10.10 -5.61 12.11
N ARG A 56 10.24 -6.94 12.13
CA ARG A 56 9.76 -7.80 13.21
C ARG A 56 10.46 -7.45 14.52
N ALA A 57 11.79 -7.32 14.50
CA ALA A 57 12.59 -6.94 15.66
C ALA A 57 12.26 -5.53 16.18
N PHE A 58 12.05 -4.57 15.27
CA PHE A 58 11.63 -3.21 15.63
C PHE A 58 10.25 -3.21 16.30
N PHE A 59 9.28 -3.93 15.75
CA PHE A 59 7.94 -4.03 16.32
C PHE A 59 7.93 -4.73 17.68
N SER A 60 8.73 -5.80 17.84
CA SER A 60 8.89 -6.47 19.13
C SER A 60 9.48 -5.54 20.19
N LYS A 61 10.49 -4.72 19.84
CA LYS A 61 11.10 -3.77 20.79
C LYS A 61 10.16 -2.63 21.17
N LEU A 62 9.30 -2.21 20.24
CA LEU A 62 8.24 -1.24 20.52
C LEU A 62 7.21 -1.81 21.51
N MET A 63 6.78 -3.05 21.32
CA MET A 63 5.83 -3.73 22.21
C MET A 63 6.42 -3.99 23.60
N GLU A 64 7.71 -4.33 23.69
CA GLU A 64 8.41 -4.47 24.97
C GLU A 64 8.45 -3.15 25.75
N LYS A 65 8.69 -2.02 25.06
CA LYS A 65 8.66 -0.68 25.66
C LYS A 65 7.24 -0.30 26.13
N ALA A 66 6.22 -0.63 25.33
CA ALA A 66 4.82 -0.31 25.64
C ALA A 66 4.27 -1.12 26.81
N ASN A 67 4.70 -2.38 26.97
CA ASN A 67 4.30 -3.25 28.08
C ASN A 67 5.18 -3.06 29.33
N LYS A 68 6.19 -2.19 29.30
CA LYS A 68 7.00 -1.88 30.48
C LYS A 68 6.15 -1.03 31.42
N PRO A 69 5.87 -1.49 32.66
CA PRO A 69 5.16 -0.67 33.62
C PRO A 69 6.01 0.58 33.90
N ILE A 70 5.37 1.73 33.75
CA ILE A 70 5.93 3.01 34.15
C ILE A 70 5.84 3.02 35.68
N GLY A 71 6.90 2.54 36.31
CA GLY A 71 7.14 2.72 37.74
C GLY A 71 7.62 4.12 38.03
#